data_AF-A0A1I5SI77-F1
#
_entry.id   AF-A0A1I5SI77-F1
#
_cell.length_a   1.000
_cell.length_b   1.000
_cell.length_c   1.000
_cell.angle_alpha   90.00
_cell.angle_beta   90.00
_cell.angle_gamma   90.00
#
_symmetry.space_group_name_H-M   'P 1'
#
loop_
_entity.id
_entity.type
_entity.pdbx_description
1 polymer ?
#
loop_
_entity_poly.entity_id
_entity_poly.type
_entity_poly.pdbx_seq_one_letter_code
_entity_poly.pdbx_strand_id
1 'polypeptide(L)'
;MRRAAVSLLLVALLPACGIGDRLGIGGTRMASEVAFPFEAELLADSMSRKFAVAVDAGTAGVDAVREAVRFEATRYCLGTFGASDKTWVRDPATGDWAAARDGSVLTFQGRCTAR
;
A
#
# COMPACT_ATOMS: atom_id res chain seq x y z
N MET A 1 -15.83 21.84 -44.26
CA MET A 1 -16.75 21.60 -43.12
C MET A 1 -16.69 20.15 -42.61
N ARG A 2 -16.81 19.13 -43.46
CA ARG A 2 -16.80 17.70 -43.07
C ARG A 2 -15.49 17.20 -42.41
N ARG A 3 -14.31 17.75 -42.79
CA ARG A 3 -13.02 17.44 -42.16
C ARG A 3 -12.84 18.07 -40.77
N ALA A 4 -13.36 19.29 -40.57
CA ALA A 4 -13.33 19.97 -39.28
C ALA A 4 -14.22 19.27 -38.23
N ALA A 5 -15.36 18.72 -38.67
CA ALA A 5 -16.23 17.92 -37.80
C ALA A 5 -15.57 16.61 -37.33
N VAL A 6 -14.79 15.95 -38.20
CA VAL A 6 -14.05 14.72 -37.84
C VAL A 6 -12.92 15.01 -36.86
N SER A 7 -12.21 16.13 -37.04
CA SER A 7 -11.15 16.57 -36.12
C SER A 7 -11.70 16.94 -34.74
N LEU A 8 -12.86 17.59 -34.67
CA LEU A 8 -13.49 17.96 -33.39
C LEU A 8 -13.98 16.72 -32.61
N LEU A 9 -14.47 15.69 -33.32
CA LEU A 9 -14.95 14.45 -32.72
C LEU A 9 -13.83 13.60 -32.11
N LEU A 10 -12.62 13.62 -32.71
CA LEU A 10 -11.46 12.90 -32.17
C LEU A 10 -10.91 13.51 -30.87
N VAL A 11 -10.98 14.84 -30.72
CA VAL A 11 -10.45 15.53 -29.52
C VAL A 11 -11.35 15.32 -28.30
N ALA A 12 -12.65 15.09 -28.50
CA ALA A 12 -13.62 14.86 -27.42
C ALA A 12 -13.48 13.48 -26.74
N LEU A 13 -12.73 12.54 -27.32
CA LEU A 13 -12.50 11.20 -26.76
C LEU A 13 -11.29 11.13 -25.81
N LEU A 14 -10.49 12.20 -25.73
CA LEU A 14 -9.26 12.24 -24.92
C LEU A 14 -9.45 12.32 -23.39
N PRO A 15 -10.56 12.81 -22.79
CA PRO A 15 -10.60 12.98 -21.33
C PRO A 15 -10.93 11.69 -20.56
N ALA A 16 -11.10 10.53 -21.23
CA ALA A 16 -11.56 9.31 -20.58
C ALA A 16 -10.49 8.56 -19.75
N CYS A 17 -9.20 8.87 -19.91
CA CYS A 17 -8.13 8.03 -19.32
C CYS A 17 -7.63 8.45 -17.93
N GLY A 18 -8.28 9.40 -17.24
CA GLY A 18 -7.81 9.85 -15.92
C GLY A 18 -8.78 10.72 -15.11
N ILE A 19 -10.01 10.91 -15.57
CA ILE A 19 -11.04 11.64 -14.81
C ILE A 19 -11.62 10.79 -13.66
N GLY A 20 -11.66 9.45 -13.81
CA GLY A 20 -12.13 8.55 -12.75
C GLY A 20 -11.27 8.64 -11.48
N ASP A 21 -9.94 8.66 -11.64
CA ASP A 21 -8.99 8.80 -10.53
C ASP A 21 -9.10 10.16 -9.82
N ARG A 22 -9.45 11.24 -10.55
CA ARG A 22 -9.58 12.60 -9.99
C ARG A 22 -10.93 12.84 -9.29
N LEU A 23 -11.98 12.11 -9.65
CA LEU A 23 -13.32 12.25 -9.07
C LEU A 23 -13.57 11.30 -7.89
N GLY A 24 -12.62 10.42 -7.55
CA GLY A 24 -12.77 9.45 -6.46
C GLY A 24 -13.82 8.37 -6.73
N ILE A 25 -14.35 8.31 -7.95
CA ILE A 25 -15.32 7.31 -8.40
C ILE A 25 -14.51 6.11 -8.88
N GLY A 26 -14.22 5.18 -7.96
CA GLY A 26 -13.46 3.96 -8.25
C GLY A 26 -11.99 4.03 -7.82
N GLY A 27 -11.75 4.38 -6.55
CA GLY A 27 -10.41 4.31 -5.97
C GLY A 27 -9.74 2.99 -6.31
N THR A 28 -8.56 3.05 -6.93
CA THR A 28 -7.73 1.90 -7.25
C THR A 28 -7.30 1.24 -5.94
N ARG A 29 -8.12 0.32 -5.43
CA ARG A 29 -7.70 -0.56 -4.35
C ARG A 29 -6.59 -1.42 -4.94
N MET A 30 -5.34 -1.08 -4.63
CA MET A 30 -4.22 -1.99 -4.83
C MET A 30 -4.50 -3.23 -3.97
N ALA A 31 -5.01 -4.27 -4.63
CA ALA A 31 -5.27 -5.57 -4.05
C ALA A 31 -4.13 -6.51 -4.47
N SER A 32 -3.80 -7.47 -3.62
CA SER A 32 -2.89 -8.54 -4.02
C SER A 32 -3.59 -9.43 -5.04
N GLU A 33 -2.84 -9.88 -6.06
CA GLU A 33 -3.34 -10.86 -7.03
C GLU A 33 -3.46 -12.27 -6.42
N VAL A 34 -2.71 -12.52 -5.34
CA VAL A 34 -2.74 -13.76 -4.55
C VAL A 34 -3.32 -13.46 -3.16
N ALA A 35 -4.14 -14.38 -2.64
CA ALA A 35 -4.61 -14.33 -1.26
C ALA A 35 -3.47 -14.71 -0.30
N PHE A 36 -3.18 -13.85 0.68
CA PHE A 36 -2.23 -14.18 1.74
C PHE A 36 -2.88 -15.07 2.80
N PRO A 37 -2.13 -16.00 3.42
CA PRO A 37 -2.65 -16.82 4.51
C PRO A 37 -2.90 -16.03 5.81
N PHE A 38 -2.39 -14.80 5.89
CA PHE A 38 -2.58 -13.89 7.01
C PHE A 38 -3.09 -12.56 6.51
N GLU A 39 -4.11 -12.02 7.18
CA GLU A 39 -4.67 -10.71 6.88
C GLU A 39 -3.91 -9.64 7.67
N ALA A 40 -3.31 -8.70 6.95
CA ALA A 40 -2.55 -7.59 7.51
C ALA A 40 -3.35 -6.29 7.36
N GLU A 41 -3.35 -5.49 8.41
CA GLU A 41 -4.04 -4.21 8.47
C GLU A 41 -3.01 -3.09 8.67
N LEU A 42 -3.12 -2.04 7.85
CA LEU A 42 -2.31 -0.85 7.97
C LEU A 42 -2.87 0.06 9.08
N LEU A 43 -2.01 0.44 10.01
CA LEU A 43 -2.27 1.43 11.04
C LEU A 43 -1.40 2.66 10.77
N ALA A 44 -1.97 3.69 10.15
CA ALA A 44 -1.24 4.93 9.85
C ALA A 44 -2.15 6.15 9.91
N ASP A 45 -1.63 7.23 10.49
CA ASP A 45 -2.26 8.54 10.37
C ASP A 45 -2.15 9.06 8.94
N SER A 46 -3.16 9.82 8.49
CA SER A 46 -3.19 10.39 7.14
C SER A 46 -1.91 11.20 6.87
N MET A 47 -1.22 10.91 5.76
CA MET A 47 0.01 11.59 5.32
C MET A 47 1.23 11.45 6.25
N SER A 48 1.16 10.62 7.29
CA SER A 48 2.34 10.30 8.09
C SER A 48 3.31 9.43 7.30
N ARG A 49 4.60 9.77 7.27
CA ARG A 49 5.61 8.87 6.70
C ARG A 49 5.82 7.63 7.56
N LYS A 50 5.47 7.69 8.85
CA LYS A 50 5.54 6.56 9.79
C LYS A 50 4.26 5.75 9.70
N PHE A 51 4.40 4.43 9.73
CA PHE A 51 3.28 3.50 9.69
C PHE A 51 3.53 2.34 10.66
N ALA A 52 2.44 1.69 11.05
CA ALA A 52 2.45 0.38 11.64
C ALA A 52 1.60 -0.58 10.79
N VAL A 53 1.88 -1.87 10.90
CA VAL A 53 1.09 -2.93 10.26
C VAL A 53 0.83 -3.99 11.31
N ALA A 54 -0.45 -4.26 11.56
CA ALA A 54 -0.90 -5.34 12.43
C ALA A 54 -1.28 -6.56 11.59
N VAL A 55 -1.03 -7.76 12.09
CA VAL A 55 -1.42 -9.01 11.42
C VAL A 55 -1.87 -10.02 12.47
N ASP A 56 -3.03 -10.64 12.26
CA ASP A 56 -3.43 -11.77 13.09
C ASP A 56 -2.60 -12.99 12.69
N ALA A 57 -1.58 -13.27 13.50
CA ALA A 57 -0.59 -14.30 13.21
C ALA A 57 -0.92 -15.63 13.89
N GLY A 58 -1.93 -15.69 14.77
CA GLY A 58 -2.10 -16.84 15.66
C GLY A 58 -0.80 -17.09 16.45
N THR A 59 -0.22 -18.27 16.28
CA THR A 59 1.09 -18.66 16.85
C THR A 59 2.28 -18.48 15.89
N ALA A 60 2.05 -17.98 14.68
CA ALA A 60 3.08 -17.83 13.66
C ALA A 60 4.09 -16.72 14.00
N GLY A 61 5.33 -16.91 13.53
CA GLY A 61 6.43 -15.96 13.71
C GLY A 61 6.51 -14.91 12.59
N VAL A 62 7.49 -14.02 12.72
CA VAL A 62 7.75 -12.91 11.78
C VAL A 62 7.88 -13.39 10.33
N ASP A 63 8.59 -14.49 10.09
CA ASP A 63 8.83 -14.99 8.73
C ASP A 63 7.55 -15.39 7.99
N ALA A 64 6.61 -16.01 8.69
CA ALA A 64 5.37 -16.48 8.10
C ALA A 64 4.46 -15.32 7.66
N VAL A 65 4.45 -14.22 8.41
CA VAL A 65 3.61 -13.05 8.13
C VAL A 65 4.31 -11.97 7.30
N ARG A 66 5.61 -12.13 7.05
CA ARG A 66 6.49 -11.09 6.47
C ARG A 66 5.96 -10.54 5.16
N GLU A 67 5.48 -11.40 4.27
CA GLU A 67 5.04 -10.95 2.95
C GLU A 67 3.73 -10.16 3.00
N ALA A 68 2.76 -10.61 3.80
CA ALA A 68 1.50 -9.87 4.00
C ALA A 68 1.78 -8.47 4.57
N VAL A 69 2.66 -8.40 5.58
CA VAL A 69 3.10 -7.15 6.19
C VAL A 69 3.84 -6.24 5.20
N ARG A 70 4.72 -6.84 4.37
CA ARG A 70 5.48 -6.10 3.34
C ARG A 70 4.55 -5.53 2.27
N PHE A 71 3.54 -6.30 1.87
CA PHE A 71 2.56 -5.89 0.87
C PHE A 71 1.80 -4.66 1.35
N GLU A 72 1.26 -4.69 2.56
CA GLU A 72 0.51 -3.57 3.13
C GLU A 72 1.32 -2.28 3.23
N ALA A 73 2.55 -2.37 3.74
CA ALA A 73 3.44 -1.22 3.79
C ALA A 73 3.81 -0.70 2.39
N THR A 74 3.99 -1.59 1.42
CA THR A 74 4.30 -1.20 0.02
C THR A 74 3.14 -0.47 -0.62
N ARG A 75 1.93 -1.00 -0.46
CA ARG A 75 0.68 -0.38 -0.89
C ARG A 75 0.54 1.03 -0.31
N TYR A 76 0.77 1.17 0.99
CA TYR A 76 0.69 2.47 1.66
C TYR A 76 1.69 3.48 1.12
N CYS A 77 2.98 3.11 1.03
CA CYS A 77 4.00 4.04 0.57
C CYS A 77 3.79 4.45 -0.90
N LEU A 78 3.40 3.51 -1.76
CA LEU A 78 3.09 3.82 -3.16
C LEU A 78 1.86 4.71 -3.30
N GLY A 79 0.76 4.36 -2.62
CA GLY A 79 -0.49 5.11 -2.69
C GLY A 79 -0.39 6.51 -2.09
N THR A 80 0.43 6.69 -1.06
CA THR A 80 0.53 7.96 -0.32
C THR A 80 1.68 8.85 -0.79
N PHE A 81 2.83 8.27 -1.14
CA PHE A 81 4.06 9.00 -1.44
C PHE A 81 4.62 8.73 -2.84
N GLY A 82 3.97 7.86 -3.63
CA GLY A 82 4.37 7.57 -5.01
C GLY A 82 5.59 6.66 -5.15
N ALA A 83 6.09 6.07 -4.06
CA ALA A 83 7.27 5.21 -4.07
C ALA A 83 7.19 4.13 -2.97
N SER A 84 7.85 3.00 -3.18
CA SER A 84 7.74 1.80 -2.33
C SER A 84 8.84 1.68 -1.27
N ASP A 85 9.82 2.58 -1.28
CA ASP A 85 10.97 2.58 -0.38
C ASP A 85 10.53 2.78 1.07
N LYS A 86 11.02 1.90 1.95
CA LYS A 86 10.66 1.87 3.36
C LYS A 86 11.77 1.30 4.22
N THR A 87 11.84 1.78 5.46
CA THR A 87 12.73 1.27 6.51
C THR A 87 11.90 0.75 7.66
N TRP A 88 12.25 -0.42 8.17
CA TRP A 88 11.59 -1.06 9.31
C TRP A 88 12.36 -0.81 10.60
N VAL A 89 11.65 -0.76 11.72
CA VAL A 89 12.26 -0.87 13.04
C VAL A 89 12.85 -2.27 13.19
N ARG A 90 14.09 -2.36 13.67
CA ARG A 90 14.80 -3.64 13.85
C ARG A 90 14.92 -3.99 15.32
N ASP A 91 14.84 -5.27 15.62
CA ASP A 91 15.16 -5.82 16.94
C ASP A 91 16.69 -5.82 17.10
N PRO A 92 17.25 -5.19 18.14
CA PRO A 92 18.70 -5.13 18.35
C PRO A 92 19.34 -6.49 18.70
N ALA A 93 18.56 -7.45 19.23
CA ALA A 93 19.06 -8.77 19.59
C ALA A 93 19.15 -9.71 18.39
N THR A 94 18.17 -9.65 17.47
CA THR A 94 18.11 -10.55 16.30
C THR A 94 18.60 -9.91 15.01
N GLY A 95 18.59 -8.57 14.92
CA GLY A 95 18.86 -7.81 13.70
C GLY A 95 17.72 -7.84 12.68
N ASP A 96 16.65 -8.60 12.93
CA ASP A 96 15.47 -8.69 12.06
C ASP A 96 14.44 -7.61 12.40
N TRP A 97 13.26 -7.62 11.77
CA TRP A 97 12.17 -6.70 12.05
C TRP A 97 11.69 -6.86 13.48
N ALA A 98 11.60 -5.74 14.20
CA ALA A 98 10.96 -5.73 15.50
C ALA A 98 9.46 -5.97 15.33
N ALA A 99 8.94 -6.95 16.07
CA ALA A 99 7.53 -7.28 16.11
C ALA A 99 7.05 -7.24 17.56
N ALA A 100 6.07 -6.40 17.85
CA ALA A 100 5.39 -6.41 19.15
C ALA A 100 4.28 -7.47 19.09
N ARG A 101 4.28 -8.43 20.01
CA ARG A 101 3.23 -9.44 20.12
C ARG A 101 2.22 -9.06 21.20
N ASP A 102 0.95 -9.05 20.85
CA ASP A 102 -0.18 -8.94 21.77
C ASP A 102 -1.19 -10.05 21.43
N GLY A 103 -1.29 -11.06 22.29
CA GLY A 103 -2.08 -12.26 22.00
C GLY A 103 -1.66 -12.93 20.69
N SER A 104 -2.60 -13.05 19.75
CA SER A 104 -2.37 -13.60 18.40
C SER A 104 -1.81 -12.59 17.41
N VAL A 105 -1.84 -11.30 17.73
CA VAL A 105 -1.50 -10.21 16.80
C VAL A 105 -0.01 -9.90 16.89
N LEU A 106 0.61 -9.74 15.71
CA LEU A 106 1.94 -9.14 15.57
C LEU A 106 1.81 -7.75 14.97
N THR A 107 2.48 -6.78 15.58
CA THR A 107 2.54 -5.39 15.10
C THR A 107 3.96 -5.02 14.72
N PHE A 108 4.12 -4.53 13.50
CA PHE A 108 5.38 -4.08 12.92
C PHE A 108 5.35 -2.57 12.70
N GLN A 109 6.52 -1.93 12.79
CA GLN A 109 6.64 -0.48 12.60
C GLN A 109 7.68 -0.14 11.54
N GLY A 110 7.39 0.90 10.78
CA GLY A 110 8.30 1.38 9.74
C GLY A 110 8.03 2.81 9.31
N ARG A 111 8.76 3.22 8.28
CA ARG A 111 8.64 4.55 7.66
C ARG A 111 8.91 4.47 6.17
N CYS A 112 8.11 5.18 5.37
CA CYS A 112 8.40 5.40 3.95
C CYS A 112 9.59 6.37 3.80
N THR A 113 10.53 6.07 2.91
CA THR A 113 11.80 6.82 2.81
C THR A 113 12.03 7.59 1.52
N ALA A 114 11.25 7.34 0.47
CA ALA A 114 11.34 8.10 -0.76
C ALA A 114 11.06 9.60 -0.52
N ARG A 115 11.81 10.47 -1.19
CA ARG A 115 11.75 11.93 -0.99
C ARG A 115 10.73 12.57 -1.89
#